data_AF-A0AAD6BDD5-F1
#
_entry.id   AF-A0AAD6BDD5-F1
#
_cell.length_a   1.000
_cell.length_b   1.000
_cell.length_c   1.000
_cell.angle_alpha   90.00
_cell.angle_beta   90.00
_cell.angle_gamma   90.00
#
_symmetry.space_group_name_H-M   'P 1'
#
loop_
_entity.id
_entity.type
_entity.pdbx_description
1 polymer ?
#
loop_
_entity_poly.entity_id
_entity_poly.type
_entity_poly.pdbx_seq_one_letter_code
_entity_poly.pdbx_strand_id
1 'polypeptide(L)' 'MIELLNFQDKVKILRLAREKKSLDYNGKHISIYPDFSPELTRRRRSFDPVKRKLRELNM' A
#
# COMPACT_ATOMS: atom_id res chain seq x y z
N MET A 1 -14.87 -1.71 -1.65
CA MET A 1 -14.26 -1.17 -0.44
C MET A 1 -14.45 -2.19 0.66
N ILE A 2 -13.40 -2.57 1.39
CA ILE A 2 -13.52 -3.51 2.53
C ILE A 2 -13.36 -2.69 3.80
N GLU A 3 -14.43 -2.61 4.58
CA GLU A 3 -14.44 -1.93 5.87
C GLU A 3 -14.11 -2.96 6.95
N LEU A 4 -12.90 -2.85 7.48
CA LEU A 4 -12.47 -3.65 8.62
C LEU A 4 -12.95 -2.96 9.90
N LEU A 5 -13.61 -3.72 10.77
CA LEU A 5 -14.11 -3.22 12.05
C LEU A 5 -12.98 -2.66 12.93
N ASN A 6 -11.79 -3.24 12.81
CA ASN A 6 -10.61 -2.85 13.55
C ASN A 6 -9.54 -2.25 12.62
N PHE A 7 -9.12 -1.02 12.94
CA PHE A 7 -8.07 -0.32 12.22
C PHE A 7 -6.72 -1.05 12.31
N GLN A 8 -6.45 -1.73 13.43
CA GLN A 8 -5.19 -2.42 13.63
C GLN A 8 -5.03 -3.61 12.66
N ASP A 9 -6.12 -4.35 12.41
CA ASP A 9 -6.14 -5.45 11.46
C ASP A 9 -5.95 -4.93 10.02
N LYS A 10 -6.57 -3.80 9.68
CA LYS A 10 -6.33 -3.11 8.41
C LYS A 10 -4.86 -2.78 8.21
N VAL A 11 -4.20 -2.22 9.22
CA VAL A 11 -2.77 -1.88 9.14
C VAL A 11 -1.90 -3.15 9.04
N LYS A 12 -2.21 -4.19 9.81
CA LYS A 12 -1.49 -5.48 9.75
C LYS A 12 -1.59 -6.13 8.38
N ILE A 13 -2.79 -6.22 7.81
CA ILE A 13 -3.01 -6.81 6.48
C ILE A 13 -2.24 -6.02 5.41
N LEU A 14 -2.31 -4.69 5.44
CA LEU A 14 -1.58 -3.84 4.50
C LEU A 14 -0.05 -3.97 4.64
N ARG A 15 0.45 -4.15 5.86
CA ARG A 15 1.87 -4.37 6.12
C ARG A 15 2.32 -5.73 5.58
N LEU A 16 1.61 -6.79 5.92
CA LEU A 16 1.86 -8.15 5.43
C LEU A 16 1.81 -8.23 3.89
N ALA A 17 0.85 -7.54 3.27
CA ALA A 17 0.74 -7.44 1.82
C ALA A 17 1.96 -6.78 1.19
N ARG A 18 2.48 -5.70 1.79
CA ARG A 18 3.69 -5.00 1.31
C ARG A 18 4.95 -5.83 1.49
N GLU A 19 5.10 -6.51 2.63
CA GLU A 19 6.26 -7.36 2.92
C GLU A 19 6.31 -8.56 1.96
N LYS A 20 5.15 -9.19 1.73
CA LYS A 20 5.08 -10.36 0.85
C LYS A 20 5.28 -10.01 -0.63
N LYS A 21 5.07 -8.74 -1.04
CA LYS A 21 5.14 -8.17 -2.41
C LYS A 21 4.28 -8.83 -3.49
N SER A 22 3.93 -10.11 -3.30
CA SER A 22 3.13 -10.95 -4.18
C SER A 22 2.16 -11.75 -3.34
N LEU A 23 0.87 -11.48 -3.52
CA LEU A 23 -0.20 -12.31 -2.98
C LEU A 23 -0.75 -13.08 -4.18
N ASP A 24 -0.51 -14.38 -4.21
CA ASP A 24 -1.17 -15.25 -5.19
C ASP A 24 -2.38 -15.89 -4.53
N TYR A 25 -3.54 -15.74 -5.15
CA TYR A 25 -4.77 -16.38 -4.72
C TYR A 25 -5.39 -17.07 -5.91
N ASN A 26 -5.48 -18.40 -5.83
CA ASN A 26 -6.06 -19.25 -6.87
C ASN A 26 -5.40 -19.06 -8.26
N GLY A 27 -4.07 -18.92 -8.30
CA GLY A 27 -3.31 -18.72 -9.53
C GLY A 27 -3.39 -17.29 -10.09
N LYS A 28 -3.94 -16.35 -9.33
CA LYS A 28 -4.06 -14.94 -9.72
C LYS A 28 -3.30 -14.05 -8.73
N HIS A 29 -2.49 -13.17 -9.29
CA HIS A 29 -1.80 -12.13 -8.51
C HIS A 29 -2.81 -11.09 -8.03
N ILE A 30 -2.98 -10.98 -6.72
CA ILE A 30 -3.80 -9.97 -6.06
C ILE A 30 -2.90 -8.90 -5.47
N SER A 31 -3.26 -7.64 -5.68
CA SER A 31 -2.60 -6.50 -5.05
C SER A 31 -3.59 -5.77 -4.16
N ILE A 32 -3.27 -5.66 -2.87
CA ILE A 32 -4.12 -4.99 -1.89
C ILE A 32 -3.58 -3.57 -1.68
N TYR A 33 -4.41 -2.58 -1.99
CA TYR A 33 -4.09 -1.17 -1.78
C TYR A 33 -5.07 -0.53 -0.79
N PRO A 34 -4.60 0.42 0.02
CA PRO A 34 -5.49 1.23 0.84
C PRO A 34 -6.34 2.15 -0.05
N ASP A 35 -7.62 2.21 0.26
CA ASP A 35 -8.56 3.13 -0.38
C ASP A 35 -8.36 4.55 0.17
N PHE A 36 -8.03 5.50 -0.72
CA PHE A 36 -7.85 6.90 -0.39
C PHE A 36 -8.56 7.78 -1.41
N SER A 37 -9.16 8.87 -0.95
CA SER A 37 -9.77 9.88 -1.81
C SER A 37 -8.79 10.37 -2.90
N PRO A 38 -9.30 10.74 -4.10
CA PRO A 38 -8.46 11.11 -5.24
C PRO A 38 -7.55 12.32 -4.96
N GLU A 39 -8.00 13.25 -4.12
CA GLU A 39 -7.18 14.40 -3.68
C GLU A 39 -5.98 13.97 -2.82
N LEU A 40 -6.20 13.06 -1.87
CA LEU A 40 -5.15 12.53 -1.01
C LEU A 40 -4.16 11.68 -1.82
N THR A 41 -4.66 10.91 -2.78
CA THR A 41 -3.84 10.15 -3.73
C THR A 41 -2.97 11.07 -4.58
N ARG A 42 -3.52 12.18 -5.11
CA ARG A 42 -2.74 13.19 -5.85
C ARG A 42 -1.62 13.78 -5.00
N ARG A 43 -1.92 14.24 -3.78
CA ARG A 43 -0.91 14.77 -2.85
C ARG A 43 0.19 13.74 -2.58
N ARG A 44 -0.17 12.48 -2.33
CA ARG A 44 0.82 11.40 -2.09
C ARG A 44 1.69 11.07 -3.28
N ARG A 45 1.18 11.23 -4.51
CA ARG A 45 1.95 11.07 -5.75
C ARG A 45 2.96 12.21 -5.94
N SER A 46 2.66 13.43 -5.50
CA SER A 46 3.64 14.53 -5.52
C SER A 46 4.89 14.23 -4.68
N PHE A 47 4.77 13.38 -3.64
CA PHE A 47 5.90 12.92 -2.83
C PHE A 47 6.61 11.68 -3.38
N ASP A 48 6.12 11.07 -4.46
CA ASP A 48 6.75 9.92 -5.11
C ASP A 48 8.22 10.18 -5.55
N PRO A 49 8.57 11.32 -6.19
CA PRO A 49 9.96 11.59 -6.56
C PRO A 49 10.90 11.66 -5.35
N VAL A 50 10.42 12.19 -4.21
CA VAL A 50 11.21 12.26 -2.98
C VAL A 50 11.39 10.87 -2.37
N LYS A 51 10.32 10.07 -2.34
CA LYS A 51 10.37 8.67 -1.88
C LYS A 51 11.29 7.80 -2.74
N ARG A 52 11.31 8.02 -4.05
CA ARG A 52 12.22 7.32 -4.96
C ARG A 52 13.68 7.65 -4.64
N LYS A 53 14.03 8.93 -4.51
CA LYS A 53 15.37 9.36 -4.10
C LYS A 53 15.79 8.77 -2.76
N LEU A 54 14.91 8.79 -1.76
CA LEU A 54 15.18 8.19 -0.44
C LEU A 54 15.43 6.68 -0.52
N ARG A 55 14.64 5.97 -1.32
CA ARG A 55 14.82 4.53 -1.55
C ARG A 55 16.13 4.21 -2.26
N GLU A 56 16.56 5.05 -3.21
CA GLU A 56 17.87 4.92 -3.87
C GLU A 56 19.03 5.21 -2.90
N LEU A 57 18.83 6.12 -1.95
CA LEU A 57 19.79 6.45 -0.89
C LEU A 57 19.84 5.44 0.27
N ASN A 58 19.05 4.36 0.21
CA ASN A 58 18.99 3.30 1.24
C ASN A 58 18.70 3.82 2.67
N MET A 59 17.89 4.87 2.79
CA MET A 59 17.29 5.31 4.06
C MET A 59 15.82 4.92 4.15
#